data_AF-A0A841LQ34-F1
#
_entry.id   AF-A0A841LQ34-F1
#
_cell.length_a   1.000
_cell.length_b   1.000
_cell.length_c   1.000
_cell.angle_alpha   90.00
_cell.angle_beta   90.00
_cell.angle_gamma   90.00
#
_symmetry.space_group_name_H-M   'P 1'
#
loop_
_entity.id
_entity.type
_entity.pdbx_description
1 polymer ?
#
loop_
_entity_poly.entity_id
_entity_poly.type
_entity_poly.pdbx_seq_one_letter_code
_entity_poly.pdbx_strand_id
1 'polypeptide(L)'
;MKSKSLLGLAIALFFFAACKKDNPIIEPPIVIEKEDPLEYAHDSISYSIDGITHKLSKYSSFYSAENRQPYSKVDSIVKTAYYISGIKDSVLYTRKYGIYGNGQNVDVIFIKTYKKALMLQSLILRPKDIMDLFTVGTRNYALDYGRDNIQNGIAISISDGFKTYGSDSFRTPPQLSSDAQKNSKFEITGLKKLKSGTYIIEAKFNAMVYNEKNESKKLENGYLRLVMSKYDLIL
;
A
#
# COMPACT_ATOMS: atom_id res chain seq x y z
N MET A 1 27.34 81.71 -45.55
CA MET A 1 26.09 81.00 -45.23
C MET A 1 26.46 79.60 -44.71
N LYS A 2 26.90 79.36 -43.47
CA LYS A 2 26.23 79.36 -42.14
C LYS A 2 24.97 78.48 -42.06
N SER A 3 25.22 77.17 -42.04
CA SER A 3 24.31 76.06 -41.77
C SER A 3 23.80 76.07 -40.32
N LYS A 4 22.66 76.74 -40.08
CA LYS A 4 21.88 76.63 -38.84
C LYS A 4 20.82 75.55 -39.01
N SER A 5 21.15 74.27 -38.75
CA SER A 5 20.11 73.22 -38.71
C SER A 5 20.47 71.96 -37.92
N LEU A 6 21.73 71.74 -37.52
CA LEU A 6 22.10 70.48 -36.85
C LEU A 6 21.92 70.45 -35.32
N LEU A 7 21.74 71.60 -34.65
CA LEU A 7 21.64 71.62 -33.18
C LEU A 7 20.25 71.24 -32.65
N GLY A 8 19.20 71.44 -33.45
CA GLY A 8 17.81 71.14 -33.04
C GLY A 8 17.47 69.65 -33.06
N LEU A 9 18.10 68.87 -33.94
CA LEU A 9 17.84 67.43 -34.07
C LEU A 9 18.48 66.62 -32.91
N ALA A 10 19.62 67.09 -32.39
CA ALA A 10 20.31 66.42 -31.29
C ALA A 10 19.55 66.52 -29.96
N ILE A 11 18.87 67.65 -29.70
CA ILE A 11 18.12 67.87 -28.45
C ILE A 11 16.83 67.03 -28.43
N ALA A 12 16.17 66.84 -29.57
CA ALA A 12 14.98 65.99 -29.67
C ALA A 12 15.29 64.49 -29.44
N LEU A 13 16.48 64.02 -29.81
CA LEU A 13 16.92 62.64 -29.59
C LEU A 13 17.23 62.32 -28.11
N PHE A 14 17.62 63.33 -27.30
CA PHE A 14 17.86 63.13 -25.86
C PHE A 14 16.57 62.98 -25.05
N PHE A 15 15.42 63.51 -25.51
CA PHE A 15 14.14 63.36 -24.80
C PHE A 15 13.47 61.99 -24.98
N PHE A 16 13.85 61.21 -25.99
CA PHE A 16 13.36 59.83 -26.16
C PHE A 16 14.21 58.77 -25.42
N ALA A 17 15.39 59.13 -24.92
CA ALA A 17 16.23 58.22 -24.14
C ALA A 17 15.87 58.17 -22.64
N ALA A 18 15.09 59.14 -22.13
CA ALA A 18 14.84 59.31 -20.70
C ALA A 18 13.52 58.67 -20.19
N CYS A 19 12.85 57.83 -20.98
CA CYS A 19 11.66 57.11 -20.56
C CYS A 19 11.75 55.62 -20.89
N LYS A 20 12.81 54.97 -20.43
CA LYS A 20 12.67 53.63 -19.88
C LYS A 20 12.75 53.78 -18.36
N LYS A 21 11.60 54.01 -17.74
CA LYS A 21 11.42 53.52 -16.37
C LYS A 21 11.61 52.01 -16.51
N ASP A 22 12.76 51.52 -16.07
CA ASP A 22 12.91 50.12 -15.74
C ASP A 22 11.83 49.85 -14.69
N ASN A 23 10.66 49.40 -15.16
CA ASN A 23 9.76 48.69 -14.29
C ASN A 23 10.62 47.55 -13.77
N PRO A 24 10.89 47.47 -12.45
CA PRO A 24 11.54 46.30 -11.93
C PRO A 24 10.70 45.13 -12.44
N ILE A 25 11.33 44.23 -13.19
CA ILE A 25 10.75 42.94 -13.46
C ILE A 25 10.58 42.37 -12.06
N ILE A 26 9.38 42.50 -11.52
CA ILE A 26 8.96 41.75 -10.35
C ILE A 26 8.90 40.33 -10.90
N GLU A 27 10.05 39.64 -10.89
CA GLU A 27 10.05 38.21 -11.04
C GLU A 27 9.02 37.71 -10.03
N PRO A 28 7.98 36.98 -10.47
CA PRO A 28 7.05 36.39 -9.53
C PRO A 28 7.91 35.66 -8.50
N PRO A 29 7.69 35.84 -7.19
CA PRO A 29 8.50 35.17 -6.19
C PRO A 29 8.58 33.72 -6.60
N ILE A 30 9.80 33.18 -6.73
CA ILE A 30 9.98 31.77 -7.02
C ILE A 30 9.21 31.06 -5.91
N VAL A 31 8.02 30.57 -6.26
CA VAL A 31 7.23 29.75 -5.36
C VAL A 31 8.00 28.45 -5.36
N ILE A 32 8.95 28.34 -4.42
CA ILE A 32 9.51 27.06 -4.06
C ILE A 32 8.32 26.31 -3.50
N GLU A 33 7.66 25.53 -4.35
CA GLU A 33 6.63 24.61 -3.89
C GLU A 33 7.30 23.74 -2.84
N LYS A 34 6.95 23.98 -1.58
CA LYS A 34 7.45 23.18 -0.47
C LYS A 34 7.03 21.74 -0.75
N GLU A 35 8.02 20.87 -0.97
CA GLU A 35 7.75 19.46 -1.17
C GLU A 35 6.93 18.91 0.00
N ASP A 36 5.97 18.05 -0.33
CA ASP A 36 5.14 17.40 0.68
C ASP A 36 6.06 16.54 1.56
N PRO A 37 6.07 16.71 2.89
CA PRO A 37 6.92 15.90 3.78
C PRO A 37 6.70 14.39 3.62
N LEU A 38 5.53 13.97 3.12
CA LEU A 38 5.23 12.57 2.81
C LEU A 38 6.06 12.01 1.65
N GLU A 39 6.70 12.83 0.83
CA GLU A 39 7.63 12.38 -0.22
C GLU A 39 8.86 11.67 0.37
N TYR A 40 9.16 11.92 1.65
CA TYR A 40 10.24 11.28 2.40
C TYR A 40 9.74 10.22 3.38
N ALA A 41 8.44 9.89 3.34
CA ALA A 41 7.88 8.88 4.21
C ALA A 41 8.43 7.48 3.88
N HIS A 42 8.34 6.60 4.87
CA HIS A 42 8.77 5.22 4.78
C HIS A 42 7.65 4.28 5.22
N ASP A 43 7.77 3.03 4.83
CA ASP A 43 6.89 1.99 5.33
C ASP A 43 7.07 1.88 6.84
N SER A 44 5.94 1.80 7.54
CA SER A 44 5.94 1.70 8.99
C SER A 44 4.72 0.98 9.51
N ILE A 45 4.90 0.26 10.60
CA ILE A 45 3.84 -0.39 11.33
C ILE A 45 4.10 -0.28 12.82
N SER A 46 3.03 -0.05 13.58
CA SER A 46 3.06 -0.08 15.03
C SER A 46 1.81 -0.73 15.58
N TYR A 47 1.93 -1.37 16.74
CA TYR A 47 0.82 -1.98 17.48
C TYR A 47 1.27 -2.20 18.92
N SER A 48 0.32 -2.49 19.81
CA SER A 48 0.59 -2.83 21.20
C SER A 48 0.13 -4.25 21.53
N ILE A 49 0.90 -4.94 22.37
CA ILE A 49 0.54 -6.21 23.01
C ILE A 49 0.78 -6.02 24.50
N ASP A 50 -0.25 -6.26 25.33
CA ASP A 50 -0.18 -6.12 26.80
C ASP A 50 0.40 -4.76 27.25
N GLY A 51 0.02 -3.68 26.55
CA GLY A 51 0.50 -2.31 26.80
C GLY A 51 1.90 -1.99 26.26
N ILE A 52 2.66 -2.98 25.77
CA ILE A 52 3.99 -2.77 25.18
C ILE A 52 3.83 -2.42 23.71
N THR A 53 4.40 -1.27 23.29
CA THR A 53 4.31 -0.80 21.90
C THR A 53 5.48 -1.30 21.06
N HIS A 54 5.14 -1.99 19.98
CA HIS A 54 6.04 -2.43 18.92
C HIS A 54 6.00 -1.43 17.78
N LYS A 55 7.17 -1.08 17.24
CA LYS A 55 7.31 -0.15 16.10
C LYS A 55 8.37 -0.69 15.16
N LEU A 56 8.03 -0.74 13.89
CA LEU A 56 8.91 -1.18 12.82
C LEU A 56 8.81 -0.17 11.68
N SER A 57 9.94 0.18 11.09
CA SER A 57 10.00 1.02 9.90
C SER A 57 11.09 0.55 8.96
N LYS A 58 10.86 0.71 7.66
CA LYS A 58 11.74 0.32 6.57
C LYS A 58 11.60 1.32 5.44
N TYR A 59 12.72 1.66 4.80
CA TYR A 59 12.70 2.51 3.60
C TYR A 59 11.75 1.95 2.52
N SER A 60 11.75 0.63 2.35
CA SER A 60 10.77 -0.14 1.59
C SER A 60 10.56 -1.48 2.27
N SER A 61 9.31 -1.89 2.47
CA SER A 61 8.95 -3.25 2.86
C SER A 61 9.38 -4.23 1.78
N PHE A 62 9.67 -5.46 2.17
CA PHE A 62 9.67 -6.54 1.20
C PHE A 62 8.24 -6.75 0.73
N TYR A 63 8.01 -6.68 -0.58
CA TYR A 63 6.70 -6.98 -1.12
C TYR A 63 6.74 -8.23 -2.00
N SER A 64 5.66 -9.00 -1.95
CA SER A 64 5.42 -10.10 -2.87
C SER A 64 3.97 -10.08 -3.34
N ALA A 65 3.74 -10.65 -4.52
CA ALA A 65 2.42 -10.87 -5.05
C ALA A 65 2.22 -12.36 -5.31
N GLU A 66 1.04 -12.88 -5.02
CA GLU A 66 0.74 -14.30 -5.20
C GLU A 66 -0.62 -14.49 -5.88
N ASN A 67 -0.76 -15.64 -6.53
CA ASN A 67 -2.04 -16.14 -7.01
C ASN A 67 -2.36 -17.43 -6.28
N ARG A 68 -3.57 -17.53 -5.76
CA ARG A 68 -4.11 -18.76 -5.17
C ARG A 68 -5.41 -19.13 -5.83
N GLN A 69 -5.75 -20.41 -5.76
CA GLN A 69 -7.02 -20.94 -6.22
C GLN A 69 -8.11 -20.55 -5.22
N PRO A 70 -9.08 -19.69 -5.58
CA PRO A 70 -10.19 -19.35 -4.68
C PRO A 70 -11.13 -20.55 -4.50
N TYR A 71 -11.74 -20.65 -3.31
CA TYR A 71 -12.61 -21.76 -2.89
C TYR A 71 -11.93 -23.13 -3.03
N SER A 72 -10.68 -23.21 -2.59
CA SER A 72 -9.89 -24.44 -2.63
C SER A 72 -10.52 -25.53 -1.76
N LYS A 73 -10.74 -26.72 -2.32
CA LYS A 73 -11.27 -27.90 -1.63
C LYS A 73 -10.46 -29.13 -2.02
N VAL A 74 -10.24 -30.03 -1.07
CA VAL A 74 -9.60 -31.32 -1.35
C VAL A 74 -10.63 -32.26 -1.99
N ASP A 75 -10.39 -32.64 -3.24
CA ASP A 75 -11.23 -33.60 -3.96
C ASP A 75 -10.84 -35.03 -3.62
N SER A 76 -9.52 -35.30 -3.55
CA SER A 76 -8.99 -36.63 -3.22
C SER A 76 -7.56 -36.56 -2.68
N ILE A 77 -7.15 -37.64 -2.01
CA ILE A 77 -5.78 -37.83 -1.52
C ILE A 77 -5.27 -39.16 -2.07
N VAL A 78 -4.22 -39.13 -2.90
CA VAL A 78 -3.61 -40.33 -3.48
C VAL A 78 -2.14 -40.39 -3.12
N LYS A 79 -1.70 -41.43 -2.39
CA LYS A 79 -0.30 -41.66 -2.01
C LYS A 79 0.38 -40.41 -1.42
N THR A 80 -0.35 -39.62 -0.61
CA THR A 80 0.03 -38.33 0.03
C THR A 80 -0.10 -37.05 -0.81
N ALA A 81 -0.45 -37.15 -2.09
CA ALA A 81 -0.74 -36.00 -2.94
C ALA A 81 -2.19 -35.54 -2.77
N TYR A 82 -2.39 -34.23 -2.56
CA TYR A 82 -3.70 -33.59 -2.51
C TYR A 82 -4.11 -33.11 -3.89
N TYR A 83 -5.28 -33.51 -4.35
CA TYR A 83 -5.92 -32.95 -5.54
C TYR A 83 -6.92 -31.90 -5.08
N ILE A 84 -6.71 -30.66 -5.51
CA ILE A 84 -7.45 -29.49 -5.03
C ILE A 84 -8.22 -28.88 -6.21
N SER A 85 -9.53 -28.73 -6.04
CA SER A 85 -10.39 -27.95 -6.94
C SER A 85 -10.72 -26.59 -6.34
N GLY A 86 -11.25 -25.70 -7.17
CA GLY A 86 -11.83 -24.43 -6.77
C GLY A 86 -12.48 -23.73 -7.94
N ILE A 87 -12.81 -22.45 -7.79
CA ILE A 87 -13.44 -21.65 -8.84
C ILE A 87 -12.44 -21.35 -9.98
N LYS A 88 -12.65 -21.93 -11.17
CA LYS A 88 -11.69 -21.88 -12.29
C LYS A 88 -11.59 -20.54 -13.00
N ASP A 89 -12.65 -19.74 -13.01
CA ASP A 89 -12.71 -18.47 -13.74
C ASP A 89 -12.18 -17.28 -12.92
N SER A 90 -11.72 -17.54 -11.69
CA SER A 90 -11.33 -16.55 -10.72
C SER A 90 -9.96 -16.86 -10.12
N VAL A 91 -9.32 -15.85 -9.55
CA VAL A 91 -8.00 -15.94 -8.89
C VAL A 91 -8.07 -15.13 -7.61
N LEU A 92 -7.62 -15.71 -6.50
CA LEU A 92 -7.34 -14.98 -5.28
C LEU A 92 -5.96 -14.34 -5.45
N TYR A 93 -5.95 -13.02 -5.68
CA TYR A 93 -4.73 -12.22 -5.80
C TYR A 93 -4.38 -11.65 -4.44
N THR A 94 -3.09 -11.71 -4.09
CA THR A 94 -2.60 -11.08 -2.87
C THR A 94 -1.42 -10.16 -3.10
N ARG A 95 -1.32 -9.15 -2.23
CA ARG A 95 -0.12 -8.34 -2.05
C ARG A 95 0.30 -8.38 -0.60
N LYS A 96 1.48 -8.94 -0.35
CA LYS A 96 2.10 -8.98 0.98
C LYS A 96 3.11 -7.85 1.10
N TYR A 97 3.11 -7.19 2.25
CA TYR A 97 4.12 -6.23 2.68
C TYR A 97 4.72 -6.70 4.01
N GLY A 98 5.99 -7.09 3.97
CA GLY A 98 6.77 -7.53 5.12
C GLY A 98 7.68 -6.42 5.65
N ILE A 99 7.46 -6.02 6.89
CA ILE A 99 8.26 -5.03 7.61
C ILE A 99 9.05 -5.75 8.70
N TYR A 100 10.37 -5.81 8.54
CA TYR A 100 11.28 -6.55 9.41
C TYR A 100 12.25 -5.61 10.14
N GLY A 101 12.53 -5.86 11.42
CA GLY A 101 13.52 -5.11 12.20
C GLY A 101 13.64 -5.62 13.64
N ASN A 102 14.83 -5.54 14.25
CA ASN A 102 15.09 -5.90 15.65
C ASN A 102 14.58 -7.31 16.04
N GLY A 103 14.77 -8.30 15.15
CA GLY A 103 14.28 -9.68 15.36
C GLY A 103 12.77 -9.84 15.22
N GLN A 104 12.05 -8.77 14.87
CA GLN A 104 10.61 -8.79 14.64
C GLN A 104 10.30 -8.78 13.14
N ASN A 105 9.22 -9.47 12.79
CA ASN A 105 8.62 -9.49 11.47
C ASN A 105 7.13 -9.19 11.63
N VAL A 106 6.61 -8.27 10.80
CA VAL A 106 5.18 -8.21 10.49
C VAL A 106 4.96 -8.29 8.99
N ASP A 107 4.13 -9.24 8.57
CA ASP A 107 3.61 -9.31 7.21
C ASP A 107 2.13 -8.87 7.22
N VAL A 108 1.78 -7.90 6.39
CA VAL A 108 0.40 -7.49 6.10
C VAL A 108 0.05 -7.88 4.68
N ILE A 109 -1.04 -8.61 4.51
CA ILE A 109 -1.45 -9.25 3.26
C ILE A 109 -2.81 -8.71 2.87
N PHE A 110 -2.87 -8.00 1.75
CA PHE A 110 -4.11 -7.56 1.14
C PHE A 110 -4.60 -8.63 0.17
N ILE A 111 -5.87 -9.02 0.31
CA ILE A 111 -6.42 -10.20 -0.34
C ILE A 111 -7.70 -9.83 -1.08
N LYS A 112 -7.77 -10.11 -2.38
CA LYS A 112 -8.99 -9.97 -3.16
C LYS A 112 -9.08 -10.99 -4.29
N THR A 113 -10.26 -11.57 -4.44
CA THR A 113 -10.60 -12.44 -5.55
C THR A 113 -11.06 -11.62 -6.74
N TYR A 114 -10.46 -11.89 -7.90
CA TYR A 114 -10.79 -11.26 -9.17
C TYR A 114 -11.19 -12.32 -10.20
N LYS A 115 -12.11 -11.97 -11.09
CA LYS A 115 -12.37 -12.75 -12.30
C LYS A 115 -11.15 -12.66 -13.21
N LYS A 116 -10.72 -13.77 -13.82
CA LYS A 116 -9.58 -13.83 -14.75
C LYS A 116 -9.71 -12.84 -15.92
N ALA A 117 -10.92 -12.57 -16.39
CA ALA A 117 -11.19 -11.59 -17.44
C ALA A 117 -10.80 -10.13 -17.07
N LEU A 118 -10.71 -9.83 -15.77
CA LEU A 118 -10.30 -8.53 -15.23
C LEU A 118 -8.80 -8.49 -14.85
N MET A 119 -8.06 -9.54 -15.21
CA MET A 119 -6.62 -9.65 -14.93
C MET A 119 -5.80 -9.41 -16.19
N LEU A 120 -4.53 -9.09 -15.99
CA LEU A 120 -3.47 -9.03 -16.99
C LEU A 120 -2.48 -10.15 -16.69
N GLN A 121 -2.00 -10.82 -17.74
CA GLN A 121 -0.94 -11.82 -17.62
C GLN A 121 0.42 -11.11 -17.51
N SER A 122 1.19 -11.45 -16.47
CA SER A 122 2.61 -11.11 -16.28
C SER A 122 3.35 -12.37 -15.83
N LEU A 123 4.37 -12.27 -14.96
CA LEU A 123 4.94 -13.42 -14.23
C LEU A 123 3.85 -14.19 -13.45
N ILE A 124 2.88 -13.45 -12.90
CA ILE A 124 1.62 -13.96 -12.34
C ILE A 124 0.44 -13.19 -12.94
N LEU A 125 -0.80 -13.63 -12.70
CA LEU A 125 -1.97 -12.82 -13.00
C LEU A 125 -2.04 -11.66 -12.02
N ARG A 126 -2.23 -10.44 -12.54
CA ARG A 126 -2.45 -9.23 -11.72
C ARG A 126 -3.73 -8.52 -12.16
N PRO A 127 -4.45 -7.84 -11.24
CA PRO A 127 -5.65 -7.09 -11.62
C PRO A 127 -5.31 -5.93 -12.56
N LYS A 128 -6.22 -5.63 -13.50
CA LYS A 128 -6.14 -4.44 -14.36
C LYS A 128 -6.10 -3.15 -13.54
N ASP A 129 -6.87 -3.13 -12.45
CA ASP A 129 -6.85 -2.06 -11.45
C ASP A 129 -6.36 -2.64 -10.11
N ILE A 130 -5.08 -2.46 -9.83
CA ILE A 130 -4.48 -2.89 -8.56
C ILE A 130 -4.87 -1.98 -7.39
N MET A 131 -5.27 -0.74 -7.65
CA MET A 131 -5.61 0.22 -6.60
C MET A 131 -6.91 -0.12 -5.90
N ASP A 132 -7.79 -0.88 -6.56
CA ASP A 132 -9.00 -1.47 -5.99
C ASP A 132 -8.71 -2.26 -4.69
N LEU A 133 -7.55 -2.92 -4.62
CA LEU A 133 -7.09 -3.64 -3.43
C LEU A 133 -6.90 -2.73 -2.20
N PHE A 134 -6.61 -1.45 -2.43
CA PHE A 134 -6.29 -0.44 -1.42
C PHE A 134 -7.38 0.62 -1.23
N THR A 135 -8.58 0.39 -1.77
CA THR A 135 -9.74 1.29 -1.58
C THR A 135 -9.97 1.59 -0.09
N VAL A 136 -10.16 2.87 0.23
CA VAL A 136 -10.44 3.38 1.58
C VAL A 136 -11.70 2.71 2.15
N GLY A 137 -11.65 2.30 3.42
CA GLY A 137 -12.78 1.68 4.10
C GLY A 137 -12.39 0.51 5.00
N THR A 138 -13.42 -0.05 5.64
CA THR A 138 -13.27 -1.20 6.54
C THR A 138 -13.05 -2.49 5.73
N ARG A 139 -12.16 -3.35 6.22
CA ARG A 139 -11.84 -4.65 5.64
C ARG A 139 -12.04 -5.74 6.68
N ASN A 140 -12.56 -6.87 6.23
CA ASN A 140 -12.62 -8.08 7.04
C ASN A 140 -11.24 -8.72 7.15
N TYR A 141 -11.04 -9.54 8.18
CA TYR A 141 -9.89 -10.44 8.24
C TYR A 141 -10.21 -11.74 7.50
N ALA A 142 -9.34 -12.17 6.60
CA ALA A 142 -9.52 -13.40 5.83
C ALA A 142 -8.99 -14.60 6.64
N LEU A 143 -9.87 -15.22 7.42
CA LEU A 143 -9.49 -16.26 8.40
C LEU A 143 -9.00 -17.57 7.77
N ASP A 144 -9.35 -17.79 6.51
CA ASP A 144 -9.08 -18.99 5.73
C ASP A 144 -7.98 -18.76 4.67
N TYR A 145 -7.25 -17.65 4.78
CA TYR A 145 -6.15 -17.33 3.89
C TYR A 145 -5.10 -18.45 3.88
N GLY A 146 -4.70 -18.87 2.69
CA GLY A 146 -3.72 -19.93 2.49
C GLY A 146 -4.34 -21.31 2.31
N ARG A 147 -5.55 -21.54 2.84
CA ARG A 147 -6.26 -22.82 2.80
C ARG A 147 -7.44 -22.80 1.83
N ASP A 148 -8.63 -22.41 2.29
CA ASP A 148 -9.86 -22.43 1.49
C ASP A 148 -9.94 -21.21 0.55
N ASN A 149 -9.28 -20.10 0.89
CA ASN A 149 -9.15 -18.92 0.02
C ASN A 149 -10.51 -18.40 -0.46
N ILE A 150 -11.50 -18.35 0.42
CA ILE A 150 -12.87 -17.87 0.20
C ILE A 150 -12.97 -16.38 0.52
N GLN A 151 -12.34 -15.94 1.61
CA GLN A 151 -12.54 -14.58 2.11
C GLN A 151 -11.62 -13.57 1.45
N ASN A 152 -12.20 -12.44 1.03
CA ASN A 152 -11.45 -11.23 0.71
C ASN A 152 -11.19 -10.43 2.00
N GLY A 153 -10.13 -9.63 2.01
CA GLY A 153 -9.84 -8.77 3.17
C GLY A 153 -8.36 -8.65 3.44
N ILE A 154 -8.00 -8.76 4.72
CA ILE A 154 -6.64 -8.62 5.22
C ILE A 154 -6.23 -9.86 5.99
N ALA A 155 -4.98 -10.27 5.84
CA ALA A 155 -4.33 -11.19 6.77
C ALA A 155 -3.06 -10.52 7.33
N ILE A 156 -2.84 -10.68 8.61
CA ILE A 156 -1.63 -10.23 9.32
C ILE A 156 -0.96 -11.46 9.95
N SER A 157 0.35 -11.54 9.82
CA SER A 157 1.20 -12.41 10.65
C SER A 157 2.33 -11.61 11.28
N ILE A 158 2.68 -11.95 12.51
CA ILE A 158 3.79 -11.36 13.26
C ILE A 158 4.80 -12.45 13.65
N SER A 159 5.90 -12.05 14.29
CA SER A 159 6.88 -12.98 14.86
C SER A 159 6.27 -14.09 15.71
N ASP A 160 7.05 -15.16 15.92
CA ASP A 160 6.68 -16.33 16.74
C ASP A 160 5.47 -17.11 16.20
N GLY A 161 5.17 -16.96 14.91
CA GLY A 161 4.12 -17.72 14.22
C GLY A 161 2.69 -17.28 14.54
N PHE A 162 2.50 -16.10 15.13
CA PHE A 162 1.17 -15.55 15.41
C PHE A 162 0.55 -14.94 14.16
N LYS A 163 -0.68 -15.32 13.83
CA LYS A 163 -1.39 -14.91 12.62
C LYS A 163 -2.89 -14.74 12.85
N THR A 164 -3.52 -13.90 12.04
CA THR A 164 -4.97 -13.62 12.05
C THR A 164 -5.80 -14.69 11.34
N TYR A 165 -5.15 -15.62 10.65
CA TYR A 165 -5.74 -16.69 9.83
C TYR A 165 -5.29 -18.06 10.34
N GLY A 166 -6.05 -19.09 9.99
CA GLY A 166 -5.80 -20.46 10.45
C GLY A 166 -4.59 -21.13 9.80
N SER A 167 -4.50 -22.44 9.99
CA SER A 167 -3.52 -23.25 9.25
C SER A 167 -3.83 -23.23 7.75
N ASP A 168 -2.79 -23.06 6.94
CA ASP A 168 -2.81 -23.18 5.48
C ASP A 168 -2.81 -24.64 5.01
N SER A 169 -2.66 -25.58 5.94
CA SER A 169 -2.63 -27.01 5.67
C SER A 169 -4.02 -27.65 5.68
N PHE A 170 -4.30 -28.44 4.65
CA PHE A 170 -5.49 -29.31 4.62
C PHE A 170 -5.38 -30.54 5.54
N ARG A 171 -4.21 -30.82 6.13
CA ARG A 171 -4.03 -31.90 7.11
C ARG A 171 -4.60 -31.54 8.48
N THR A 172 -4.63 -30.26 8.79
CA THR A 172 -5.15 -29.72 10.05
C THR A 172 -6.58 -29.23 9.82
N PRO A 173 -7.54 -29.45 10.73
CA PRO A 173 -8.86 -28.82 10.64
C PRO A 173 -8.77 -27.29 10.69
N PRO A 174 -9.78 -26.55 10.19
CA PRO A 174 -9.82 -25.09 10.35
C PRO A 174 -9.82 -24.76 11.85
N GLN A 175 -8.83 -24.00 12.31
CA GLN A 175 -8.66 -23.72 13.75
C GLN A 175 -9.45 -22.49 14.21
N LEU A 176 -9.76 -21.55 13.32
CA LEU A 176 -10.41 -20.28 13.67
C LEU A 176 -11.90 -20.31 13.31
N SER A 177 -12.75 -19.99 14.29
CA SER A 177 -14.17 -19.75 14.06
C SER A 177 -14.41 -18.37 13.44
N SER A 178 -15.61 -18.14 12.90
CA SER A 178 -16.01 -16.82 12.38
C SER A 178 -15.92 -15.70 13.43
N ASP A 179 -15.99 -16.04 14.71
CA ASP A 179 -15.94 -15.09 15.82
C ASP A 179 -14.51 -14.76 16.29
N ALA A 180 -13.47 -15.39 15.72
CA ALA A 180 -12.08 -15.14 16.08
C ALA A 180 -11.67 -13.66 15.96
N GLN A 181 -12.37 -12.90 15.12
CA GLN A 181 -12.14 -11.47 14.90
C GLN A 181 -13.34 -10.59 15.23
N LYS A 182 -14.29 -11.07 16.05
CA LYS A 182 -15.56 -10.38 16.33
C LYS A 182 -15.41 -8.94 16.84
N ASN A 183 -14.33 -8.66 17.58
CA ASN A 183 -14.02 -7.33 18.12
C ASN A 183 -12.83 -6.66 17.43
N SER A 184 -12.42 -7.18 16.27
CA SER A 184 -11.26 -6.73 15.52
C SER A 184 -11.71 -5.96 14.28
N LYS A 185 -10.91 -4.97 13.89
CA LYS A 185 -11.18 -4.15 12.71
C LYS A 185 -9.88 -3.84 11.99
N PHE A 186 -9.92 -3.86 10.67
CA PHE A 186 -8.90 -3.22 9.84
C PHE A 186 -9.59 -2.16 8.99
N GLU A 187 -9.05 -0.95 8.95
CA GLU A 187 -9.62 0.16 8.18
C GLU A 187 -8.50 0.90 7.45
N ILE A 188 -8.56 0.89 6.12
CA ILE A 188 -7.74 1.79 5.31
C ILE A 188 -8.35 3.18 5.46
N THR A 189 -7.64 4.07 6.13
CA THR A 189 -8.10 5.42 6.47
C THR A 189 -7.74 6.43 5.41
N GLY A 190 -6.72 6.17 4.59
CA GLY A 190 -6.27 7.09 3.56
C GLY A 190 -5.56 6.38 2.41
N LEU A 191 -5.79 6.89 1.20
CA LEU A 191 -5.04 6.59 0.00
C LEU A 191 -4.77 7.91 -0.72
N LYS A 192 -3.51 8.34 -0.75
CA LYS A 192 -3.10 9.61 -1.36
C LYS A 192 -2.06 9.37 -2.44
N LYS A 193 -2.25 9.93 -3.62
CA LYS A 193 -1.21 10.03 -4.65
C LYS A 193 -0.47 11.36 -4.49
N LEU A 194 0.85 11.30 -4.37
CA LEU A 194 1.73 12.46 -4.30
C LEU A 194 2.09 12.97 -5.70
N LYS A 195 2.70 14.15 -5.78
CA LYS A 195 3.09 14.76 -7.07
C LYS A 195 4.14 13.93 -7.79
N SER A 196 5.03 13.28 -7.05
CA SER A 196 6.00 12.31 -7.55
C SER A 196 5.36 11.07 -8.23
N GLY A 197 4.07 10.83 -8.00
CA GLY A 197 3.38 9.62 -8.41
C GLY A 197 3.46 8.48 -7.40
N THR A 198 4.13 8.69 -6.26
CA THR A 198 4.10 7.78 -5.10
C THR A 198 2.71 7.74 -4.47
N TYR A 199 2.30 6.56 -4.03
CA TYR A 199 1.05 6.36 -3.31
C TYR A 199 1.33 6.10 -1.83
N ILE A 200 0.62 6.82 -0.96
CA ILE A 200 0.65 6.62 0.50
C ILE A 200 -0.66 5.96 0.90
N ILE A 201 -0.58 4.78 1.48
CA ILE A 201 -1.68 4.09 2.15
C ILE A 201 -1.50 4.27 3.64
N GLU A 202 -2.56 4.65 4.34
CA GLU A 202 -2.61 4.64 5.80
C GLU A 202 -3.78 3.79 6.26
N ALA A 203 -3.56 3.00 7.30
CA ALA A 203 -4.57 2.17 7.91
C ALA A 203 -4.43 2.13 9.43
N LYS A 204 -5.55 1.89 10.11
CA LYS A 204 -5.60 1.57 11.54
C LYS A 204 -6.19 0.19 11.74
N PHE A 205 -5.74 -0.51 12.78
CA PHE A 205 -6.23 -1.85 13.04
C PHE A 205 -6.17 -2.26 14.50
N ASN A 206 -6.99 -3.24 14.84
CA ASN A 206 -6.82 -4.11 15.99
C ASN A 206 -7.14 -5.54 15.54
N ALA A 207 -6.48 -6.53 16.14
CA ALA A 207 -6.61 -7.91 15.71
C ALA A 207 -6.42 -8.88 16.87
N MET A 208 -7.01 -10.06 16.76
CA MET A 208 -6.57 -11.23 17.51
C MET A 208 -5.60 -12.02 16.63
N VAL A 209 -4.48 -12.45 17.15
CA VAL A 209 -3.54 -13.32 16.44
C VAL A 209 -3.35 -14.61 17.22
N TYR A 210 -3.21 -15.72 16.49
CA TYR A 210 -3.17 -17.07 17.01
C TYR A 210 -1.95 -17.80 16.47
N ASN A 211 -1.37 -18.70 17.25
CA ASN A 211 -0.33 -19.61 16.77
C ASN A 211 -0.87 -21.05 16.63
N GLU A 212 -0.04 -21.97 16.13
CA GLU A 212 -0.42 -23.38 15.93
C GLU A 212 -0.75 -24.13 17.23
N LYS A 213 -0.36 -23.59 18.40
CA LYS A 213 -0.73 -24.09 19.73
C LYS A 213 -2.06 -23.53 20.25
N ASN A 214 -2.74 -22.73 19.43
CA ASN A 214 -3.96 -22.01 19.79
C ASN A 214 -3.78 -20.98 20.92
N GLU A 215 -2.55 -20.53 21.16
CA GLU A 215 -2.29 -19.37 22.02
C GLU A 215 -2.69 -18.11 21.25
N SER A 216 -3.29 -17.14 21.94
CA SER A 216 -3.77 -15.91 21.31
C SER A 216 -3.16 -14.66 21.93
N LYS A 217 -2.90 -13.65 21.11
CA LYS A 217 -2.52 -12.29 21.53
C LYS A 217 -3.45 -11.27 20.90
N LYS A 218 -3.67 -10.16 21.59
CA LYS A 218 -4.43 -9.02 21.08
C LYS A 218 -3.47 -7.95 20.59
N LEU A 219 -3.61 -7.55 19.33
CA LEU A 219 -2.95 -6.39 18.75
C LEU A 219 -3.87 -5.19 18.92
N GLU A 220 -3.41 -4.18 19.62
CA GLU A 220 -4.15 -2.95 19.89
C GLU A 220 -3.45 -1.73 19.29
N ASN A 221 -4.20 -0.65 19.09
CA ASN A 221 -3.68 0.63 18.59
C ASN A 221 -2.80 0.48 17.33
N GLY A 222 -3.19 -0.43 16.44
CA GLY A 222 -2.47 -0.75 15.23
C GLY A 222 -2.52 0.41 14.24
N TYR A 223 -1.37 0.76 13.68
CA TYR A 223 -1.23 1.72 12.59
C TYR A 223 -0.28 1.15 11.54
N LEU A 224 -0.61 1.35 10.27
CA LEU A 224 0.18 0.96 9.11
C LEU A 224 0.28 2.14 8.16
N ARG A 225 1.49 2.40 7.68
CA ARG A 225 1.75 3.23 6.51
C ARG A 225 2.54 2.43 5.48
N LEU A 226 2.07 2.45 4.24
CA LEU A 226 2.79 1.92 3.08
C LEU A 226 3.02 3.03 2.07
N VAL A 227 4.23 3.07 1.53
CA VAL A 227 4.74 4.02 0.54
C VAL A 227 5.07 3.21 -0.70
N MET A 228 4.18 3.28 -1.69
CA MET A 228 4.30 2.50 -2.92
C MET A 228 4.71 3.41 -4.07
N SER A 229 5.83 3.08 -4.69
CA SER A 229 6.19 3.71 -5.96
C SER A 229 5.27 3.22 -7.08
N LYS A 230 5.19 3.98 -8.17
CA LYS A 230 4.44 3.57 -9.36
C LYS A 230 4.91 2.21 -9.92
N TYR A 231 6.20 1.88 -9.75
CA TYR A 231 6.78 0.62 -10.24
C TYR A 231 6.31 -0.59 -9.42
N ASP A 232 6.07 -0.40 -8.14
CA ASP A 232 5.57 -1.47 -7.27
C ASP A 232 4.17 -1.92 -7.66
N LEU A 233 3.42 -1.11 -8.41
CA LEU A 233 2.07 -1.40 -8.92
C LEU A 233 2.07 -2.14 -10.28
N ILE A 234 3.24 -2.23 -10.93
CA ILE A 234 3.37 -2.83 -12.27
C ILE A 234 3.73 -4.31 -12.19
N LEU A 235 4.56 -4.69 -11.21
CA LEU A 235 4.94 -6.07 -10.92
C LEU A 235 3.82 -6.86 -10.22
#